data_AF-A0A3Q1G9R0-F1
#
_entry.id   AF-A0A3Q1G9R0-F1
#
_cell.length_a   1.000
_cell.length_b   1.000
_cell.length_c   1.000
_cell.angle_alpha   90.00
_cell.angle_beta   90.00
_cell.angle_gamma   90.00
#
_symmetry.space_group_name_H-M   'P 1'
#
loop_
_entity.id
_entity.type
_entity.pdbx_description
1 polymer ?
#
loop_
_entity_poly.entity_id
_entity_poly.type
_entity_poly.pdbx_seq_one_letter_code
_entity_poly.pdbx_strand_id
1 'polypeptide(L)'
;MSSVLDETAADIPVKDITVTLSRLTAAAQDSSVYQHAWARQDISRVSREELEDRFLRLNEETLLLKQHINKQDDKIKKLGTKLMRLVKDRGRMEQLAAGGAQPLSRVRDVEMEEMIEELQDKVWRLQTEKEGLKQRLLLAKQQLINSQSHRPTPYGHVQPRVNSGLKRLGDGASSPSQARPKSVYFFNIKQLLGLFIN
;
A
#
# COMPACT_ATOMS: atom_id res chain seq x y z
N MET A 1 -13.32 18.65 -32.99
CA MET A 1 -11.98 18.02 -33.00
C MET A 1 -11.30 18.36 -31.69
N SER A 2 -10.70 17.35 -31.06
CA SER A 2 -10.06 17.38 -29.73
C SER A 2 -8.72 18.11 -29.77
N SER A 3 -8.38 18.83 -28.70
CA SER A 3 -6.99 18.89 -28.20
C SER A 3 -7.01 19.34 -26.74
N VAL A 4 -7.16 18.35 -25.86
CA VAL A 4 -6.73 18.43 -24.46
C VAL A 4 -5.20 18.50 -24.51
N LEU A 5 -4.62 19.66 -24.22
CA LEU A 5 -3.18 19.77 -23.97
C LEU A 5 -2.94 19.31 -22.53
N ASP A 6 -2.78 18.01 -22.39
CA ASP A 6 -2.03 17.38 -21.30
C ASP A 6 -0.55 17.50 -21.68
N GLU A 7 0.12 18.55 -21.19
CA GLU A 7 1.56 18.67 -21.31
C GLU A 7 2.19 18.17 -20.01
N THR A 8 2.27 16.85 -19.97
CA THR A 8 3.30 16.01 -19.37
C THR A 8 4.24 16.72 -18.39
N ALA A 9 4.11 16.29 -17.13
CA ALA A 9 5.15 16.23 -16.12
C ALA A 9 6.56 16.44 -16.69
N ALA A 10 7.14 17.61 -16.40
CA ALA A 10 8.57 17.79 -16.51
C ALA A 10 9.23 16.69 -15.66
N ASP A 11 9.79 15.70 -16.35
CA ASP A 11 10.66 14.68 -15.80
C ASP A 11 11.93 15.38 -15.33
N ILE A 12 11.82 16.03 -14.17
CA ILE A 12 12.96 16.54 -13.43
C ILE A 12 13.59 15.27 -12.88
N PRO A 13 14.82 14.90 -13.30
CA PRO A 13 15.49 13.78 -12.69
C PRO A 13 15.60 14.07 -11.19
N VAL A 14 14.92 13.26 -10.39
CA VAL A 14 15.12 13.21 -8.94
C VAL A 14 16.58 12.90 -8.77
N LYS A 15 17.36 13.91 -8.38
CA LYS A 15 18.74 13.72 -7.97
C LYS A 15 18.67 12.90 -6.71
N ASP A 16 18.77 11.58 -6.85
CA ASP A 16 19.02 10.70 -5.73
C ASP A 16 20.13 11.33 -4.93
N ILE A 17 19.87 11.56 -3.64
CA ILE A 17 20.85 11.98 -2.66
C ILE A 17 21.77 10.77 -2.38
N THR A 18 22.29 10.16 -3.44
CA THR A 18 23.57 9.48 -3.43
C THR A 18 24.60 10.60 -3.35
N VAL A 19 24.66 11.22 -2.15
CA VAL A 19 25.80 12.01 -1.72
C VAL A 19 27.01 11.23 -2.17
N THR A 20 27.77 11.83 -3.06
CA THR A 20 28.94 11.26 -3.73
C THR A 20 29.97 10.83 -2.71
N LEU A 21 29.77 9.66 -2.10
CA LEU A 21 30.73 9.02 -1.21
C LEU A 21 32.03 8.80 -1.99
N SER A 22 31.91 8.41 -3.27
CA SER A 22 33.03 8.25 -4.20
C SER A 22 33.78 9.56 -4.51
N ARG A 23 33.13 10.74 -4.48
CA ARG A 23 33.82 12.03 -4.70
C ARG A 23 34.52 12.52 -3.44
N LEU A 24 33.95 12.25 -2.26
CA LEU A 24 34.56 12.59 -0.98
C LEU A 24 35.77 11.68 -0.66
N THR A 25 35.70 10.40 -1.02
CA THR A 25 36.83 9.47 -0.85
C THR A 25 37.94 9.73 -1.87
N ALA A 26 37.62 10.04 -3.13
CA ALA A 26 38.61 10.37 -4.15
C ALA A 26 39.40 11.65 -3.81
N ALA A 27 38.72 12.74 -3.43
CA ALA A 27 39.40 14.00 -3.08
C ALA A 27 40.32 13.88 -1.84
N ALA A 28 39.99 12.99 -0.89
CA ALA A 28 40.82 12.76 0.30
C ALA A 28 42.03 11.84 0.02
N GLN A 29 41.91 10.88 -0.90
CA GLN A 29 42.98 9.95 -1.27
C GLN A 29 44.06 10.64 -2.11
N ASP A 30 43.66 11.47 -3.08
CA ASP A 30 44.59 12.08 -4.03
C ASP A 30 45.57 13.06 -3.37
N SER A 31 45.16 13.76 -2.29
CA SER A 31 46.06 14.67 -1.58
C SER A 31 47.08 13.96 -0.67
N SER A 32 46.73 12.80 -0.12
CA SER A 32 47.60 12.07 0.84
C SER A 32 48.65 11.22 0.13
N VAL A 33 48.26 10.55 -0.95
CA VAL A 33 49.14 9.63 -1.69
C VAL A 33 50.25 10.38 -2.42
N TYR A 34 49.96 11.57 -2.98
CA TYR A 34 50.96 12.39 -3.66
C TYR A 34 52.00 12.98 -2.69
N GLN A 35 51.60 13.39 -1.48
CA GLN A 35 52.53 13.92 -0.48
C GLN A 35 53.52 12.86 0.03
N HIS A 36 53.05 11.63 0.25
CA HIS A 36 53.93 10.54 0.70
C HIS A 36 54.85 9.99 -0.40
N ALA A 37 54.49 10.10 -1.68
CA ALA A 37 55.31 9.61 -2.79
C ALA A 37 56.59 10.44 -2.98
N TRP A 38 56.51 11.77 -2.94
CA TRP A 38 57.69 12.66 -3.02
C TRP A 38 58.52 12.66 -1.74
N ALA A 39 57.87 12.48 -0.59
CA ALA A 39 58.58 12.39 0.69
C ALA A 39 59.59 11.24 0.74
N ARG A 40 59.40 10.15 -0.02
CA ARG A 40 60.28 8.96 0.04
C ARG A 40 61.55 9.07 -0.80
N GLN A 41 61.57 9.88 -1.87
CA GLN A 41 62.74 10.04 -2.74
C GLN A 41 63.80 10.99 -2.18
N ASP A 42 63.39 11.96 -1.33
CA ASP A 42 64.32 12.94 -0.75
C ASP A 42 65.03 12.47 0.53
N ILE A 43 64.59 11.40 1.18
CA ILE A 43 65.11 10.98 2.51
C ILE A 43 66.60 10.60 2.45
N SER A 44 67.07 10.02 1.34
CA SER A 44 68.48 9.62 1.19
C SER A 44 69.44 10.80 0.97
N ARG A 45 68.92 11.99 0.64
CA ARG A 45 69.70 13.21 0.37
C ARG A 45 69.65 14.22 1.53
N VAL A 46 68.82 13.96 2.53
CA VAL A 46 68.55 14.85 3.68
C VAL A 46 69.43 14.45 4.87
N SER A 47 69.96 15.43 5.59
CA SER A 47 70.75 15.18 6.80
C SER A 47 69.90 14.59 7.91
N ARG A 48 70.55 13.95 8.90
CA ARG A 48 69.84 13.34 10.02
C ARG A 48 69.06 14.39 10.83
N GLU A 49 69.66 15.56 11.06
CA GLU A 49 69.08 16.65 11.83
C GLU A 49 67.83 17.22 11.16
N GLU A 50 67.88 17.41 9.83
CA GLU A 50 66.72 17.87 9.06
C GLU A 50 65.58 16.85 9.05
N LEU A 51 65.89 15.55 9.09
CA LEU A 51 64.89 14.50 9.16
C LEU A 51 64.19 14.47 10.54
N GLU A 52 64.95 14.66 11.62
CA GLU A 52 64.42 14.77 12.98
C GLU A 52 63.48 15.98 13.11
N ASP A 53 63.87 17.14 12.57
CA ASP A 53 63.05 18.35 12.56
C ASP A 53 61.75 18.19 11.71
N ARG A 54 61.85 17.55 10.54
CA ARG A 54 60.67 17.19 9.73
C ARG A 54 59.74 16.23 10.47
N PHE A 55 60.28 15.23 11.16
CA PHE A 55 59.50 14.29 11.96
C PHE A 55 58.76 14.99 13.09
N LEU A 56 59.44 15.90 13.81
CA LEU A 56 58.83 16.67 14.89
C LEU A 56 57.67 17.53 14.39
N ARG A 57 57.86 18.28 13.28
CA ARG A 57 56.78 19.08 12.68
C ARG A 57 55.59 18.23 12.21
N LEU A 58 55.86 17.11 11.55
CA LEU A 58 54.80 16.20 11.09
C LEU A 58 54.01 15.61 12.27
N ASN A 59 54.69 15.29 13.37
CA ASN A 59 54.04 14.79 14.57
C ASN A 59 53.16 15.86 15.23
N GLU A 60 53.62 17.12 15.26
CA GLU A 60 52.82 18.26 15.74
C GLU A 60 51.57 18.47 14.87
N GLU A 61 51.71 18.47 13.54
CA GLU A 61 50.59 18.56 12.61
C GLU A 61 49.60 17.40 12.81
N THR A 62 50.10 16.18 12.96
CA THR A 62 49.28 14.99 13.24
C THR A 62 48.50 15.14 14.55
N LEU A 63 49.12 15.72 15.58
CA LEU A 63 48.46 15.98 16.87
C LEU A 63 47.35 17.02 16.73
N LEU A 64 47.59 18.11 15.98
CA LEU A 64 46.58 19.14 15.69
C LEU A 64 45.40 18.57 14.90
N LEU A 65 45.66 17.72 13.90
CA LEU A 65 44.63 17.04 13.12
C LEU A 65 43.77 16.14 14.02
N LYS A 66 44.38 15.34 14.90
CA LYS A 66 43.65 14.53 15.89
C LYS A 66 42.80 15.40 16.81
N GLN A 67 43.31 16.55 17.25
CA GLN A 67 42.54 17.48 18.09
C GLN A 67 41.32 18.03 17.33
N HIS A 68 41.47 18.38 16.05
CA HIS A 68 40.37 18.86 15.23
C HIS A 68 39.30 17.79 15.01
N ILE A 69 39.70 16.56 14.73
CA ILE A 69 38.78 15.41 14.61
C ILE A 69 38.00 15.21 15.91
N ASN A 70 38.67 15.21 17.06
CA ASN A 70 38.00 15.07 18.36
C ASN A 70 36.99 16.20 18.62
N LYS A 71 37.33 17.46 18.27
CA LYS A 71 36.40 18.60 18.37
C LYS A 71 35.17 18.42 17.47
N GLN A 72 35.35 17.89 16.26
CA GLN A 72 34.24 17.62 15.35
C GLN A 72 33.37 16.47 15.87
N ASP A 73 33.98 15.40 16.38
CA ASP A 73 33.27 14.27 16.98
C ASP A 73 32.41 14.69 18.18
N ASP A 74 32.95 15.55 19.06
CA ASP A 74 32.18 16.14 20.17
C ASP A 74 30.98 16.96 19.68
N LYS A 75 31.13 17.69 18.56
CA LYS A 75 30.03 18.43 17.93
C LYS A 75 28.97 17.48 17.38
N ILE A 76 29.38 16.40 16.71
CA ILE A 76 28.50 15.36 16.19
C ILE A 76 27.72 14.72 17.35
N LYS A 77 28.38 14.32 18.44
CA LYS A 77 27.74 13.76 19.63
C LYS A 77 26.71 14.72 20.23
N LYS A 78 27.07 16.00 20.40
CA LYS A 78 26.14 17.03 20.90
C LYS A 78 24.92 17.20 20.00
N LEU A 79 25.11 17.22 18.69
CA LEU A 79 24.01 17.30 17.72
C LEU A 79 23.15 16.04 17.74
N GLY A 80 23.77 14.85 17.84
CA GLY A 80 23.07 13.58 17.97
C GLY A 80 22.14 13.55 19.19
N THR A 81 22.63 13.98 20.35
CA THR A 81 21.78 14.11 21.55
C THR A 81 20.68 15.16 21.37
N LYS A 82 20.95 16.31 20.75
CA LYS A 82 19.92 17.33 20.46
C LYS A 82 18.83 16.78 19.54
N LEU A 83 19.20 16.07 18.49
CA LEU A 83 18.25 15.45 17.57
C LEU A 83 17.37 14.43 18.29
N MET A 84 17.97 13.55 19.11
CA MET A 84 17.22 12.58 19.91
C MET A 84 16.19 13.25 20.84
N ARG A 85 16.56 14.38 21.47
CA ARG A 85 15.64 15.17 22.28
C ARG A 85 14.52 15.78 21.44
N LEU A 86 14.84 16.42 20.32
CA LEU A 86 13.84 17.01 19.42
C LEU A 86 12.87 15.96 18.87
N VAL A 87 13.34 14.78 18.50
CA VAL A 87 12.49 13.67 18.03
C VAL A 87 11.56 13.21 19.15
N LYS A 88 12.07 13.06 20.38
CA LYS A 88 11.24 12.70 21.55
C LYS A 88 10.22 13.79 21.88
N ASP A 89 10.62 15.06 21.81
CA ASP A 89 9.76 16.21 22.08
C ASP A 89 8.66 16.34 21.03
N ARG A 90 9.00 16.15 19.76
CA ARG A 90 8.04 16.08 18.65
C ARG A 90 7.04 14.96 18.87
N GLY A 91 7.50 13.75 19.19
CA GLY A 91 6.61 12.63 19.48
C GLY A 91 5.69 12.88 20.68
N ARG A 92 6.18 13.56 21.72
CA ARG A 92 5.35 13.99 22.86
C ARG A 92 4.34 15.07 22.48
N MET A 93 4.74 16.06 21.70
CA MET A 93 3.87 17.14 21.24
C MET A 93 2.79 16.63 20.29
N GLU A 94 3.13 15.67 19.42
CA GLU A 94 2.18 14.95 18.59
C GLU A 94 1.16 14.17 19.43
N GLN A 95 1.61 13.49 20.50
CA GLN A 95 0.70 12.82 21.44
C GLN A 95 -0.22 13.80 22.20
N LEU A 96 0.29 14.97 22.59
CA LEU A 96 -0.51 16.00 23.27
C LEU A 96 -1.49 16.68 22.32
N ALA A 97 -1.07 16.97 21.08
CA ALA A 97 -1.92 17.55 20.04
C ALA A 97 -2.99 16.56 19.55
N ALA A 98 -2.68 15.27 19.54
CA ALA A 98 -3.59 14.19 19.20
C ALA A 98 -4.47 13.73 20.37
N GLY A 99 -4.38 14.39 21.54
CA GLY A 99 -5.24 14.13 22.69
C GLY A 99 -5.08 12.73 23.27
N GLY A 100 -3.89 12.37 23.76
CA GLY A 100 -3.69 11.21 24.64
C GLY A 100 -3.91 9.82 24.03
N ALA A 101 -4.38 9.73 22.79
CA ALA A 101 -4.42 8.48 22.05
C ALA A 101 -3.01 8.17 21.52
N GLN A 102 -2.54 6.95 21.81
CA GLN A 102 -1.53 6.22 21.04
C GLN A 102 -1.64 6.54 19.54
N PRO A 103 -0.53 6.51 18.77
CA PRO A 103 -0.42 7.19 17.49
C PRO A 103 -1.65 6.85 16.65
N LEU A 104 -2.54 7.83 16.51
CA LEU A 104 -3.83 7.67 15.84
C LEU A 104 -3.62 7.20 14.40
N SER A 105 -2.44 7.43 13.80
CA SER A 105 -2.03 6.77 12.56
C SER A 105 -1.98 5.25 12.73
N ARG A 106 -1.19 4.69 13.66
CA ARG A 106 -1.07 3.23 13.80
C ARG A 106 -2.39 2.56 14.21
N VAL A 107 -3.19 3.17 15.08
CA VAL A 107 -4.47 2.58 15.52
C VAL A 107 -5.54 2.71 14.43
N ARG A 108 -5.66 3.86 13.75
CA ARG A 108 -6.57 3.97 12.59
C ARG A 108 -6.12 3.12 11.42
N ASP A 109 -4.81 2.93 11.23
CA ASP A 109 -4.27 2.04 10.21
C ASP A 109 -4.68 0.59 10.51
N VAL A 110 -4.64 0.16 11.77
CA VAL A 110 -5.12 -1.17 12.20
C VAL A 110 -6.64 -1.31 12.02
N GLU A 111 -7.44 -0.33 12.47
CA GLU A 111 -8.90 -0.35 12.28
C GLU A 111 -9.30 -0.36 10.80
N MET A 112 -8.57 0.38 9.96
CA MET A 112 -8.77 0.41 8.51
C MET A 112 -8.35 -0.91 7.86
N GLU A 113 -7.26 -1.52 8.32
CA GLU A 113 -6.81 -2.84 7.88
C GLU A 113 -7.84 -3.93 8.21
N GLU A 114 -8.42 -3.91 9.42
CA GLU A 114 -9.51 -4.81 9.82
C GLU A 114 -10.76 -4.63 8.94
N MET A 115 -11.17 -3.38 8.65
CA MET A 115 -12.29 -3.13 7.73
C MET A 115 -12.03 -3.60 6.30
N ILE A 116 -10.79 -3.46 5.82
CA ILE A 116 -10.38 -3.96 4.50
C ILE A 116 -10.46 -5.49 4.47
N GLU A 117 -9.96 -6.16 5.51
CA GLU A 117 -10.02 -7.62 5.62
C GLU A 117 -11.47 -8.11 5.63
N GLU A 118 -12.34 -7.53 6.45
CA GLU A 118 -13.77 -7.86 6.47
C GLU A 118 -14.46 -7.69 5.12
N LEU A 119 -14.14 -6.61 4.39
CA LEU A 119 -14.69 -6.35 3.07
C LEU A 119 -14.20 -7.36 2.04
N GLN A 120 -12.91 -7.71 2.07
CA GLN A 120 -12.35 -8.75 1.20
C GLN A 120 -13.03 -10.10 1.46
N ASP A 121 -13.24 -10.44 2.73
CA ASP A 121 -13.96 -11.64 3.16
C ASP A 121 -15.39 -11.69 2.63
N LYS A 122 -16.12 -10.57 2.75
CA LYS A 122 -17.49 -10.44 2.22
C LYS A 122 -17.52 -10.57 0.70
N VAL A 123 -16.57 -9.94 0.00
CA VAL A 123 -16.45 -10.04 -1.46
C VAL A 123 -16.18 -11.49 -1.87
N TRP A 124 -15.25 -12.17 -1.19
CA TRP A 124 -14.92 -13.56 -1.49
C TRP A 124 -16.09 -14.52 -1.23
N ARG A 125 -16.79 -14.35 -0.10
CA ARG A 125 -18.01 -15.12 0.21
C ARG A 125 -19.09 -14.91 -0.85
N LEU A 126 -19.38 -13.66 -1.20
CA LEU A 126 -20.37 -13.33 -2.23
C LEU A 126 -20.00 -13.86 -3.62
N GLN A 127 -18.71 -13.83 -3.98
CA GLN A 127 -18.23 -14.42 -5.24
C GLN A 127 -18.45 -15.94 -5.26
N THR A 128 -18.14 -16.62 -4.16
CA THR A 128 -18.34 -18.07 -4.02
C THR A 128 -19.83 -18.44 -4.08
N GLU A 129 -20.68 -17.70 -3.37
CA GLU A 129 -22.15 -17.92 -3.42
C GLU A 129 -22.72 -17.67 -4.81
N LYS A 130 -22.29 -16.59 -5.47
CA LYS A 130 -22.69 -16.27 -6.85
C LYS A 130 -22.33 -17.41 -7.80
N GLU A 131 -21.12 -17.95 -7.69
CA GLU A 131 -20.68 -19.04 -8.55
C GLU A 131 -21.44 -20.34 -8.25
N GLY A 132 -21.67 -20.66 -6.97
CA GLY A 132 -22.51 -21.79 -6.58
C GLY A 132 -23.95 -21.66 -7.08
N LEU A 133 -24.53 -20.46 -7.05
CA LEU A 133 -25.87 -20.18 -7.60
C LEU A 133 -25.91 -20.34 -9.12
N LYS A 134 -24.89 -19.86 -9.84
CA LYS A 134 -24.78 -20.06 -11.30
C LYS A 134 -24.68 -21.54 -11.66
N GLN A 135 -23.89 -22.32 -10.94
CA GLN A 135 -23.77 -23.77 -11.17
C GLN A 135 -25.11 -24.48 -10.95
N ARG A 136 -25.80 -24.19 -9.85
CA ARG A 136 -27.15 -24.73 -9.58
C ARG A 136 -28.15 -24.33 -10.67
N LEU A 137 -28.10 -23.08 -11.12
CA LEU A 137 -28.95 -22.60 -12.22
C LEU A 137 -28.65 -23.35 -13.52
N LEU A 138 -27.37 -23.59 -13.83
CA LEU A 138 -26.97 -24.36 -15.01
C LEU A 138 -27.50 -25.79 -14.96
N LEU A 139 -27.37 -26.47 -13.81
CA LEU A 139 -27.90 -27.81 -13.61
C LEU A 139 -29.43 -27.85 -13.74
N ALA A 140 -30.14 -26.88 -13.16
CA ALA A 140 -31.60 -26.78 -13.28
C ALA A 140 -32.04 -26.57 -14.74
N LYS A 141 -31.32 -25.73 -15.50
CA LYS A 141 -31.56 -25.55 -16.94
C LYS A 141 -31.36 -26.87 -17.71
N GLN A 142 -30.29 -27.61 -17.41
CA GLN A 142 -30.04 -28.90 -18.06
C GLN A 142 -31.11 -29.94 -17.71
N GLN A 143 -31.55 -30.00 -16.45
CA GLN A 143 -32.67 -30.86 -16.05
C GLN A 143 -33.98 -30.52 -16.78
N LEU A 144 -34.28 -29.22 -16.96
CA LEU A 144 -35.45 -28.79 -17.73
C LEU A 144 -35.36 -29.24 -19.19
N ILE A 145 -34.21 -29.05 -19.84
CA ILE A 145 -34.00 -29.50 -21.22
C ILE A 145 -34.15 -31.04 -21.32
N ASN A 146 -33.58 -31.78 -20.38
CA ASN A 146 -33.66 -33.25 -20.35
C ASN A 146 -35.09 -33.77 -20.05
N SER A 147 -35.86 -33.06 -19.22
CA SER A 147 -37.25 -33.42 -18.89
C SER A 147 -38.23 -33.00 -19.99
N GLN A 148 -38.02 -31.87 -20.66
CA GLN A 148 -38.76 -31.47 -21.86
C GLN A 148 -38.42 -32.36 -23.08
N SER A 149 -37.30 -33.10 -23.04
CA SER A 149 -37.01 -34.18 -23.98
C SER A 149 -37.87 -35.45 -23.74
N HIS A 150 -39.03 -35.34 -23.07
CA HIS A 150 -40.10 -36.31 -23.24
C HIS A 150 -40.62 -36.20 -24.69
N ARG A 151 -40.08 -37.04 -25.56
CA ARG A 151 -40.57 -37.21 -26.93
C ARG A 151 -42.09 -37.38 -26.89
N PRO A 152 -42.84 -36.78 -27.84
CA PRO A 152 -44.27 -37.01 -27.96
C PRO A 152 -44.53 -38.51 -28.03
N THR A 153 -45.05 -39.10 -26.96
CA THR A 153 -45.42 -40.51 -26.94
C THR A 153 -46.81 -40.61 -27.57
N PRO A 154 -47.02 -41.52 -28.56
CA PRO A 154 -48.29 -41.65 -29.26
C PRO A 154 -49.51 -41.86 -28.36
N TYR A 155 -49.30 -42.29 -27.12
CA TYR A 155 -50.33 -42.58 -26.13
C TYR A 155 -50.35 -41.59 -24.95
N GLY A 156 -49.74 -40.41 -25.08
CA GLY A 156 -49.69 -39.39 -24.01
C GLY A 156 -51.06 -38.88 -23.55
N HIS A 157 -52.10 -39.03 -24.38
CA HIS A 157 -53.49 -38.68 -24.06
C HIS A 157 -54.20 -39.71 -23.15
N VAL A 158 -53.66 -40.93 -23.03
CA VAL A 158 -54.29 -41.98 -22.22
C VAL A 158 -54.02 -41.72 -20.74
N GLN A 159 -55.08 -41.53 -19.96
CA GLN A 159 -54.98 -41.28 -18.52
C GLN A 159 -54.48 -42.52 -17.76
N PRO A 160 -53.57 -42.37 -16.78
CA PRO A 160 -53.14 -43.48 -15.93
C PRO A 160 -54.32 -44.02 -15.13
N ARG A 161 -54.52 -45.34 -15.17
CA ARG A 161 -55.58 -46.03 -14.39
C ARG A 161 -55.24 -46.13 -12.90
N VAL A 162 -53.96 -45.98 -12.56
CA VAL A 162 -53.45 -46.04 -11.19
C VAL A 162 -52.63 -44.78 -10.90
N ASN A 163 -52.80 -44.22 -9.72
CA ASN A 163 -52.06 -43.04 -9.29
C ASN A 163 -50.63 -43.46 -8.89
N SER A 164 -49.67 -43.25 -9.79
CA SER A 164 -48.25 -43.55 -9.53
C SER A 164 -47.55 -42.49 -8.66
N GLY A 165 -48.26 -41.47 -8.19
CA GLY A 165 -47.71 -40.36 -7.40
C GLY A 165 -46.92 -39.32 -8.20
N LEU A 166 -46.72 -39.50 -9.52
CA LEU A 166 -45.96 -38.57 -10.36
C LEU A 166 -46.87 -37.49 -10.97
N LYS A 167 -46.75 -36.25 -10.49
CA LYS A 167 -47.57 -35.11 -10.95
C LYS A 167 -47.21 -34.72 -12.39
N ARG A 168 -48.20 -34.71 -13.30
CA ARG A 168 -48.03 -34.13 -14.65
C ARG A 168 -47.88 -32.61 -14.51
N LEU A 169 -46.83 -32.04 -15.09
CA LEU A 169 -46.52 -30.61 -15.00
C LEU A 169 -47.48 -29.68 -15.78
N GLY A 170 -48.62 -30.19 -16.25
CA GLY A 170 -49.50 -29.46 -17.20
C GLY A 170 -50.96 -29.28 -16.81
N ASP A 171 -51.49 -30.04 -15.84
CA ASP A 171 -52.92 -29.97 -15.47
C ASP A 171 -53.08 -29.67 -13.98
N GLY A 172 -53.29 -28.40 -13.68
CA GLY A 172 -53.48 -27.89 -12.33
C GLY A 172 -53.80 -26.40 -12.35
N ALA A 173 -54.99 -26.06 -12.83
CA ALA A 173 -55.56 -24.73 -12.74
C ALA A 173 -55.78 -24.28 -11.28
N SER A 174 -55.87 -22.96 -11.11
CA SER A 174 -56.39 -22.20 -9.97
C SER A 174 -55.44 -21.84 -8.81
N SER A 175 -55.28 -20.52 -8.68
CA SER A 175 -54.51 -19.78 -7.70
C SER A 175 -55.11 -19.91 -6.30
N PRO A 176 -54.31 -20.24 -5.26
CA PRO A 176 -54.66 -19.87 -3.89
C PRO A 176 -54.15 -18.45 -3.63
N SER A 177 -55.07 -17.54 -3.33
CA SER A 177 -54.79 -16.21 -2.81
C SER A 177 -53.90 -16.30 -1.57
N GLN A 178 -52.67 -15.79 -1.66
CA GLN A 178 -51.77 -15.65 -0.51
C GLN A 178 -51.48 -14.16 -0.29
N ALA A 179 -51.78 -13.72 0.93
CA ALA A 179 -51.75 -12.34 1.40
C ALA A 179 -50.36 -11.68 1.23
N ARG A 180 -50.36 -10.45 0.73
CA ARG A 180 -49.17 -9.59 0.69
C ARG A 180 -48.89 -9.01 2.09
N PRO A 181 -47.66 -9.04 2.61
CA PRO A 181 -47.29 -8.18 3.72
C PRO A 181 -47.20 -6.73 3.23
N LYS A 182 -47.71 -5.79 4.04
CA LYS A 182 -47.62 -4.35 3.81
C LYS A 182 -46.16 -3.90 3.93
N SER A 183 -45.51 -3.67 2.80
CA SER A 183 -44.25 -2.93 2.75
C SER A 183 -44.57 -1.44 2.89
N VAL A 184 -44.18 -0.88 4.03
CA VAL A 184 -44.14 0.56 4.29
C VAL A 184 -42.97 1.16 3.50
N TYR A 185 -43.14 2.39 3.04
CA TYR A 185 -42.17 3.23 2.31
C TYR A 185 -42.14 3.03 0.79
N PHE A 186 -43.18 3.53 0.12
CA PHE A 186 -43.01 4.19 -1.19
C PHE A 186 -43.18 5.69 -0.95
N PHE A 187 -42.08 6.38 -0.64
CA PHE A 187 -42.04 7.84 -0.69
C PHE A 187 -42.26 8.27 -2.14
N ASN A 188 -43.34 9.02 -2.35
CA ASN A 188 -43.70 9.54 -3.65
C ASN A 188 -42.72 10.67 -4.03
N ILE A 189 -41.78 10.37 -4.93
CA ILE A 189 -40.79 11.34 -5.45
C ILE A 189 -41.45 12.52 -6.18
N LYS A 190 -42.76 12.49 -6.47
CA LYS A 190 -43.49 13.65 -7.03
C LYS A 190 -43.96 14.68 -6.00
N GLN A 191 -43.84 14.44 -4.68
CA GLN A 191 -44.14 15.49 -3.69
C GLN A 191 -42.91 16.33 -3.29
N LEU A 192 -41.68 15.91 -3.60
CA LEU A 192 -40.47 16.61 -3.16
C LEU A 192 -39.91 17.62 -4.18
N LEU A 193 -40.53 17.74 -5.36
CA LEU A 193 -40.12 18.70 -6.40
C LEU A 193 -41.16 19.79 -6.70
N GLY A 194 -42.10 20.03 -5.78
CA GLY A 194 -43.22 20.97 -5.94
C GLY A 194 -43.28 22.12 -4.93
N LEU A 195 -42.23 22.36 -4.15
CA LEU A 195 -42.19 23.42 -3.13
C LEU A 195 -41.05 24.43 -3.30
N PHE A 196 -40.58 24.63 -4.54
CA PHE A 196 -39.71 25.74 -4.89
C PHE A 196 -40.18 26.35 -6.20
N ILE A 197 -41.32 27.06 -6.18
CA ILE A 197 -41.66 28.23 -7.01
C ILE A 197 -42.85 28.90 -6.31
N ASN A 198 -42.55 29.85 -5.44
CA ASN A 198 -43.12 31.20 -5.39
C ASN A 198 -42.16 32.07 -4.55
#